data_AF-A0A174LRN3-F1
#
_entry.id   AF-A0A174LRN3-F1
#
_cell.length_a   1.000
_cell.length_b   1.000
_cell.length_c   1.000
_cell.angle_alpha   90.00
_cell.angle_beta   90.00
_cell.angle_gamma   90.00
#
_symmetry.space_group_name_H-M   'P 1'
#
loop_
_entity.id
_entity.type
_entity.pdbx_description
1 polymer ?
#
loop_
_entity_poly.entity_id
_entity_poly.type
_entity_poly.pdbx_seq_one_letter_code
_entity_poly.pdbx_strand_id
1 'polypeptide(L)'
;MLAGVLLVAFLGTRLGLSIRATGDNRDMVRSSSINPNFTITIGLCVANALTGLSGAVVGQAQKTADINSGTGIVVIGLACLIIGETIVGRGAMFRGAIAVVAGSILYRLVYALVLYTKVVPVDCLKLVTALVVALAIAAPSIRQWWAFQTRKRRALAGRKGEK
;
A
#
# COMPACT_ATOMS: atom_id res chain seq x y z
N MET A 1 4.73 -5.47 11.94
CA MET A 1 3.73 -6.55 11.83
C MET A 1 2.75 -6.54 13.00
N LEU A 2 3.20 -6.48 14.27
CA LEU A 2 2.31 -6.42 15.45
C LEU A 2 1.24 -5.32 15.38
N ALA A 3 1.62 -4.09 15.01
CA ALA A 3 0.67 -2.98 14.85
C ALA A 3 -0.42 -3.27 13.81
N GLY A 4 -0.11 -4.01 12.75
CA GLY A 4 -1.08 -4.40 11.72
C GLY A 4 -2.12 -5.40 12.24
N VAL A 5 -1.71 -6.35 13.07
CA VAL A 5 -2.63 -7.31 13.71
C VAL A 5 -3.57 -6.58 14.68
N LEU A 6 -3.03 -5.66 15.48
CA LEU A 6 -3.82 -4.85 16.40
C LEU A 6 -4.85 -3.99 15.65
N LEU A 7 -4.46 -3.42 14.51
CA LEU A 7 -5.33 -2.59 13.66
C LEU A 7 -6.45 -3.42 13.03
N VAL A 8 -6.14 -4.63 12.54
CA VAL A 8 -7.15 -5.57 12.04
C VAL A 8 -8.17 -5.93 13.12
N ALA A 9 -7.70 -6.20 14.34
CA ALA A 9 -8.59 -6.47 15.47
C ALA A 9 -9.45 -5.24 15.82
N PHE A 10 -8.86 -4.05 15.86
CA PHE A 10 -9.57 -2.79 16.11
C PHE A 10 -10.65 -2.51 15.06
N LEU A 11 -10.36 -2.73 13.78
CA LEU A 11 -11.33 -2.53 12.70
C LEU A 11 -12.42 -3.61 12.66
N GLY A 12 -12.25 -4.72 13.38
CA GLY A 12 -13.31 -5.72 13.61
C GLY A 12 -14.31 -5.34 14.69
N THR A 13 -14.05 -4.28 15.47
CA THR A 13 -14.96 -3.81 16.54
C THR A 13 -16.13 -2.98 15.99
N ARG A 14 -17.13 -2.67 16.83
CA ARG A 14 -18.28 -1.82 16.45
C ARG A 14 -17.85 -0.45 15.90
N LEU A 15 -16.84 0.17 16.50
CA LEU A 15 -16.24 1.42 16.03
C LEU A 15 -15.48 1.23 14.70
N GLY A 16 -14.78 0.12 14.54
CA GLY A 16 -14.12 -0.25 13.29
C GLY A 16 -15.08 -0.42 12.11
N LEU A 17 -16.19 -1.10 12.35
CA LEU A 17 -17.26 -1.32 11.38
C LEU A 17 -17.97 -0.01 11.01
N SER A 18 -18.20 0.90 11.96
CA SER A 18 -18.79 2.20 11.66
C SER A 18 -17.85 3.08 10.84
N ILE A 19 -16.53 3.04 11.09
CA ILE A 19 -15.50 3.70 10.25
C ILE A 19 -15.57 3.17 8.82
N ARG A 20 -15.69 1.85 8.66
CA ARG A 20 -15.76 1.23 7.34
C ARG A 20 -17.06 1.57 6.60
N ALA A 21 -18.19 1.54 7.28
CA ALA A 21 -19.48 1.95 6.72
C ALA A 21 -19.47 3.42 6.28
N THR A 22 -18.80 4.29 7.04
CA THR A 22 -18.64 5.71 6.70
C THR A 22 -17.74 5.90 5.47
N GLY A 23 -16.77 5.02 5.27
CA GLY A 23 -15.92 5.01 4.08
C GLY A 23 -16.61 4.50 2.81
N ASP A 24 -17.56 3.56 2.95
CA ASP A 24 -18.31 2.97 1.84
C ASP A 24 -19.47 3.88 1.39
N ASN A 25 -20.26 4.40 2.34
CA ASN A 25 -21.30 5.36 2.03
C ASN A 25 -21.62 6.32 3.19
N ARG A 26 -21.21 7.58 3.06
CA ARG A 26 -21.45 8.62 4.07
C ARG A 26 -22.93 8.94 4.25
N ASP A 27 -23.72 8.87 3.18
CA ASP A 27 -25.15 9.22 3.23
C ASP A 27 -25.96 8.16 4.00
N MET A 28 -25.58 6.88 3.91
CA MET A 28 -26.18 5.79 4.70
C MET A 28 -25.89 5.92 6.20
N VAL A 29 -24.67 6.33 6.56
CA VAL A 29 -24.30 6.51 7.97
C VAL A 29 -25.01 7.72 8.57
N ARG A 30 -25.14 8.80 7.79
CA ARG A 30 -25.86 10.02 8.19
C ARG A 30 -27.35 9.76 8.46
N SER A 31 -27.99 8.85 7.73
CA SER A 31 -29.38 8.45 7.97
C SER A 31 -29.55 7.45 9.13
N SER A 32 -28.50 6.69 9.48
CA SER A 32 -28.52 5.69 10.56
C SER A 32 -28.23 6.23 11.96
N SER A 33 -28.49 7.51 12.24
CA SER A 33 -28.23 8.19 13.53
C SER A 33 -26.76 8.17 14.01
N ILE A 34 -25.81 7.75 13.17
CA ILE A 34 -24.38 7.76 13.49
C ILE A 34 -23.77 9.05 12.92
N ASN A 35 -22.99 9.77 13.74
CA ASN A 35 -22.33 10.98 13.27
C ASN A 35 -21.12 10.62 12.38
N PRO A 36 -21.15 10.94 11.06
CA PRO A 36 -20.05 10.63 10.17
C PRO A 36 -18.78 11.39 10.54
N ASN A 37 -18.91 12.64 11.01
CA ASN A 37 -17.78 13.49 11.39
C ASN A 37 -17.02 12.89 12.59
N PHE A 38 -17.74 12.41 13.60
CA PHE A 38 -17.10 11.75 14.76
C PHE A 38 -16.30 10.52 14.32
N THR A 39 -16.89 9.72 13.44
CA THR A 39 -16.28 8.48 12.95
C THR A 39 -15.03 8.77 12.09
N ILE A 40 -15.08 9.79 11.22
CA ILE A 40 -13.94 10.25 10.43
C ILE A 40 -12.83 10.79 11.34
N THR A 41 -13.17 11.60 12.33
CA THR A 41 -12.19 12.17 13.27
C THR A 41 -11.45 11.07 14.02
N ILE A 42 -12.15 10.04 14.53
CA ILE A 42 -11.49 8.91 15.19
C ILE A 42 -10.55 8.20 14.22
N GLY A 43 -11.00 7.90 13.00
CA GLY A 43 -10.16 7.26 11.99
C GLY A 43 -8.90 8.07 11.67
N LEU A 44 -9.04 9.39 11.52
CA LEU A 44 -7.93 10.29 11.24
C LEU A 44 -6.97 10.40 12.43
N CYS A 45 -7.48 10.50 13.65
CA CYS A 45 -6.68 10.50 14.88
C CYS A 45 -5.85 9.22 15.00
N VAL A 46 -6.46 8.05 14.78
CA VAL A 46 -5.75 6.76 14.85
C VAL A 46 -4.68 6.65 13.76
N ALA A 47 -5.00 7.05 12.52
CA ALA A 47 -4.04 7.04 11.41
C ALA A 47 -2.83 7.96 11.67
N ASN A 48 -3.09 9.17 12.16
CA ASN A 48 -2.04 10.14 12.49
C ASN A 48 -1.22 9.72 13.71
N ALA A 49 -1.85 9.13 14.74
CA ALA A 49 -1.14 8.61 15.91
C ALA A 49 -0.16 7.50 15.51
N LEU A 50 -0.58 6.54 14.68
CA LEU A 50 0.28 5.47 14.19
C LEU A 50 1.42 6.00 13.30
N THR A 51 1.13 6.98 12.45
CA THR A 51 2.12 7.62 11.58
C THR A 51 3.17 8.36 12.40
N GLY A 52 2.74 9.16 13.38
CA GLY A 52 3.61 9.89 14.29
C GLY A 52 4.47 8.95 15.15
N LEU A 53 3.88 7.89 15.69
CA LEU A 53 4.59 6.86 16.46
C LEU A 53 5.67 6.18 15.60
N SER A 54 5.33 5.79 14.37
CA SER A 54 6.31 5.22 13.44
C SER A 54 7.44 6.21 13.13
N GLY A 55 7.11 7.49 12.93
CA GLY A 55 8.10 8.55 12.71
C GLY A 55 9.03 8.75 13.89
N ALA A 56 8.50 8.76 15.12
CA ALA A 56 9.28 8.88 16.34
C ALA A 56 10.28 7.73 16.52
N VAL A 57 9.85 6.48 16.27
CA VAL A 57 10.73 5.30 16.35
C VAL A 57 11.85 5.38 15.31
N VAL A 58 11.53 5.82 14.08
CA VAL A 58 12.54 5.98 13.01
C VAL A 58 13.51 7.12 13.34
N GLY A 59 13.02 8.24 13.87
CA GLY A 59 13.86 9.37 14.29
C GLY A 59 14.82 8.98 15.42
N GLN A 60 14.36 8.18 16.39
CA GLN A 60 15.23 7.62 17.42
C GLN A 60 16.30 6.68 16.82
N ALA A 61 15.91 5.82 15.87
CA ALA A 61 16.83 4.88 15.23
C ALA A 61 17.92 5.58 14.40
N GLN A 62 17.57 6.68 13.71
CA GLN A 62 18.51 7.43 12.87
C GLN A 62 19.26 8.53 13.64
N LYS A 63 18.87 8.82 14.89
CA LYS A 63 19.41 9.92 15.73
C LYS A 63 19.37 11.30 15.06
N THR A 64 18.55 11.46 14.03
CA THR A 64 18.39 12.69 13.26
C THR A 64 16.93 12.81 12.82
N ALA A 65 16.44 14.04 12.68
CA ALA A 65 15.07 14.33 12.28
C ALA A 65 15.09 15.34 11.12
N ASP A 66 14.67 14.88 9.94
CA ASP A 66 14.57 15.72 8.73
C ASP A 66 13.15 15.64 8.17
N ILE A 67 12.55 16.80 7.88
CA ILE A 67 11.16 16.94 7.43
C ILE A 67 10.98 16.34 6.02
N ASN A 68 12.02 16.39 5.17
CA ASN A 68 11.97 15.86 3.81
C ASN A 68 11.95 14.33 3.78
N SER A 69 12.37 13.67 4.86
CA SER A 69 12.37 12.21 4.95
C SER A 69 10.96 11.62 4.94
N GLY A 70 9.95 12.37 5.38
CA GLY A 70 8.57 11.91 5.46
C GLY A 70 7.86 11.79 4.10
N THR A 71 8.12 12.71 3.18
CA THR A 71 7.42 12.80 1.89
C THR A 71 7.63 11.54 1.04
N GLY A 72 8.85 11.00 1.01
CA GLY A 72 9.17 9.77 0.29
C GLY A 72 8.52 8.52 0.89
N ILE A 73 8.35 8.49 2.22
CA ILE A 73 7.78 7.34 2.94
C ILE A 73 6.30 7.14 2.59
N VAL A 74 5.53 8.22 2.44
CA VAL A 74 4.11 8.13 2.05
C VAL A 74 3.96 7.53 0.65
N VAL A 75 4.79 7.98 -0.30
CA VAL A 75 4.79 7.47 -1.69
C VAL A 75 5.15 5.98 -1.72
N ILE A 76 6.20 5.58 -0.99
CA ILE A 76 6.61 4.17 -0.89
C ILE A 76 5.51 3.32 -0.24
N GLY A 77 4.82 3.85 0.78
CA GLY A 77 3.70 3.18 1.44
C GLY A 77 2.54 2.91 0.50
N LEU A 78 2.11 3.91 -0.27
CA LEU A 78 1.07 3.76 -1.29
C LEU A 78 1.48 2.78 -2.39
N ALA A 79 2.74 2.81 -2.82
CA ALA A 79 3.25 1.85 -3.81
C ALA A 79 3.20 0.40 -3.28
N CYS A 80 3.62 0.16 -2.03
CA CYS A 80 3.55 -1.17 -1.41
C CYS A 80 2.12 -1.67 -1.26
N LEU A 81 1.17 -0.78 -0.92
CA LEU A 81 -0.27 -1.08 -0.89
C LEU A 81 -0.76 -1.54 -2.26
N ILE A 82 -0.48 -0.79 -3.32
CA ILE A 82 -0.91 -1.11 -4.69
C ILE A 82 -0.31 -2.44 -5.14
N ILE A 83 1.01 -2.62 -4.97
CA ILE A 83 1.71 -3.87 -5.32
C ILE A 83 1.04 -5.06 -4.60
N GLY A 84 0.85 -4.93 -3.29
CA GLY A 84 0.21 -5.95 -2.46
C GLY A 84 -1.19 -6.31 -2.94
N GLU A 85 -2.04 -5.30 -3.14
CA GLU A 85 -3.44 -5.46 -3.57
C GLU A 85 -3.52 -6.12 -4.95
N THR A 86 -2.57 -5.83 -5.85
CA THR A 86 -2.55 -6.46 -7.18
C THR A 86 -2.18 -7.95 -7.15
N ILE A 87 -1.40 -8.39 -6.16
CA ILE A 87 -0.98 -9.80 -6.03
C ILE A 87 -2.06 -10.62 -5.32
N VAL A 88 -2.63 -10.08 -4.24
CA VAL A 88 -3.58 -10.80 -3.38
C VAL A 88 -5.04 -10.65 -3.87
N GLY A 89 -5.33 -9.60 -4.64
CA GLY A 89 -6.66 -9.28 -5.15
C GLY A 89 -7.54 -8.51 -4.16
N ARG A 90 -8.55 -7.82 -4.69
CA ARG A 90 -9.55 -7.09 -3.89
C ARG A 90 -10.43 -8.06 -3.11
N GLY A 91 -10.59 -7.84 -1.81
CA GLY A 91 -11.40 -8.72 -0.96
C GLY A 91 -11.56 -8.23 0.48
N ALA A 92 -11.86 -9.15 1.39
CA ALA A 92 -12.08 -8.87 2.81
C ALA A 92 -10.92 -8.08 3.44
N MET A 93 -11.21 -7.31 4.48
CA MET A 93 -10.23 -6.45 5.16
C MET A 93 -8.95 -7.20 5.57
N PHE A 94 -9.11 -8.44 6.03
CA PHE A 94 -7.99 -9.33 6.39
C PHE A 94 -7.07 -9.61 5.20
N ARG A 95 -7.64 -9.81 4.00
CA ARG A 95 -6.87 -9.96 2.76
C ARG A 95 -6.15 -8.68 2.39
N GLY A 96 -6.78 -7.51 2.58
CA GLY A 96 -6.14 -6.21 2.39
C GLY A 96 -4.93 -6.02 3.31
N ALA A 97 -5.04 -6.36 4.59
CA ALA A 97 -3.92 -6.28 5.53
C ALA A 97 -2.76 -7.22 5.14
N ILE A 98 -3.06 -8.47 4.75
CA ILE A 98 -2.07 -9.41 4.24
C ILE A 98 -1.43 -8.89 2.94
N ALA A 99 -2.22 -8.28 2.06
CA ALA A 99 -1.76 -7.70 0.82
C ALA A 99 -0.69 -6.63 1.05
N VAL A 100 -0.95 -5.66 1.94
CA VAL A 100 0.04 -4.61 2.27
C VAL A 100 1.31 -5.22 2.85
N VAL A 101 1.17 -6.19 3.75
CA VAL A 101 2.32 -6.88 4.36
C VAL A 101 3.14 -7.59 3.29
N ALA A 102 2.50 -8.36 2.40
CA ALA A 102 3.15 -9.04 1.30
C ALA A 102 3.85 -8.05 0.35
N GLY A 103 3.19 -6.94 -0.01
CA GLY A 103 3.74 -5.87 -0.83
C GLY A 103 4.99 -5.23 -0.21
N SER A 104 4.98 -4.99 1.11
CA SER A 104 6.13 -4.45 1.84
C SER A 104 7.34 -5.40 1.89
N ILE A 105 7.10 -6.72 1.98
CA ILE A 105 8.14 -7.74 1.92
C ILE A 105 8.74 -7.80 0.52
N LEU A 106 7.88 -7.80 -0.51
CA LEU A 106 8.31 -7.81 -1.91
C LEU A 106 9.20 -6.60 -2.23
N TYR A 107 8.79 -5.40 -1.78
CA TYR A 107 9.60 -4.18 -1.89
C TYR A 107 10.98 -4.36 -1.25
N ARG A 108 11.06 -4.97 -0.07
CA ARG A 108 12.33 -5.24 0.63
C ARG A 108 13.22 -6.23 -0.12
N LEU A 109 12.64 -7.26 -0.75
CA LEU A 109 13.38 -8.22 -1.57
C LEU A 109 13.96 -7.57 -2.83
N VAL A 110 13.16 -6.75 -3.50
CA VAL A 110 13.62 -5.93 -4.62
C VAL A 110 14.76 -5.02 -4.18
N TYR A 111 14.58 -4.26 -3.10
CA TYR A 111 15.60 -3.35 -2.58
C TYR A 111 16.91 -4.08 -2.22
N ALA A 112 16.82 -5.27 -1.62
CA ALA A 112 17.98 -6.10 -1.28
C ALA A 112 18.72 -6.62 -2.53
N LEU A 113 17.98 -7.09 -3.55
CA LEU A 113 18.57 -7.53 -4.83
C LEU A 113 19.36 -6.40 -5.50
N VAL A 114 18.86 -5.18 -5.40
CA VAL A 114 19.45 -3.99 -6.01
C VAL A 114 20.73 -3.58 -5.32
N LEU A 115 20.75 -3.62 -3.98
CA LEU A 115 21.97 -3.42 -3.21
C LEU A 115 23.02 -4.50 -3.46
N TYR A 116 22.59 -5.74 -3.68
CA TYR A 116 23.49 -6.86 -3.94
C TYR A 116 24.24 -6.72 -5.27
N THR A 117 23.60 -6.21 -6.33
CA THR A 117 24.24 -6.06 -7.64
C THR A 117 25.35 -4.99 -7.66
N LYS A 118 25.51 -4.18 -6.60
CA LYS A 118 26.69 -3.30 -6.36
C LYS A 118 27.10 -2.35 -7.52
N VAL A 119 26.19 -1.99 -8.43
CA VAL A 119 26.56 -1.27 -9.67
C VAL A 119 26.84 0.24 -9.48
N VAL A 120 26.50 0.89 -8.35
CA VAL A 120 26.65 2.37 -8.24
C VAL A 120 27.10 2.85 -6.84
N PRO A 121 28.07 3.80 -6.74
CA PRO A 121 28.59 4.39 -5.50
C PRO A 121 27.57 5.13 -4.62
N VAL A 122 27.94 5.25 -3.33
CA VAL A 122 27.12 5.59 -2.16
C VAL A 122 26.47 6.99 -2.21
N ASP A 123 27.10 7.96 -2.88
CA ASP A 123 26.69 9.37 -2.88
C ASP A 123 25.46 9.65 -3.78
N CYS A 124 25.19 8.81 -4.78
CA CYS A 124 24.00 8.87 -5.65
C CYS A 124 22.91 7.85 -5.27
N LEU A 125 23.04 7.18 -4.13
CA LEU A 125 22.17 6.06 -3.75
C LEU A 125 20.69 6.42 -3.65
N LYS A 126 20.32 7.64 -3.23
CA LYS A 126 18.91 8.06 -3.17
C LYS A 126 18.27 8.14 -4.56
N LEU A 127 19.02 8.63 -5.54
CA LEU A 127 18.57 8.74 -6.94
C LEU A 127 18.50 7.37 -7.61
N VAL A 128 19.51 6.52 -7.36
CA VAL A 128 19.55 5.15 -7.90
C VAL A 128 18.49 4.27 -7.23
N THR A 129 18.31 4.34 -5.91
CA THR A 129 17.22 3.61 -5.22
C THR A 129 15.85 4.10 -5.66
N ALA A 130 15.64 5.41 -5.88
CA ALA A 130 14.40 5.92 -6.44
C ALA A 130 14.14 5.41 -7.87
N LEU A 131 15.14 5.46 -8.75
CA LEU A 131 15.03 4.99 -10.13
C LEU A 131 14.77 3.47 -10.19
N VAL A 132 15.41 2.72 -9.31
CA VAL A 132 15.28 1.27 -9.28
C VAL A 132 13.99 0.83 -8.60
N VAL A 133 13.54 1.52 -7.55
CA VAL A 133 12.19 1.34 -7.01
C VAL A 133 11.15 1.66 -8.09
N ALA A 134 11.35 2.74 -8.86
CA ALA A 134 10.48 3.08 -9.98
C ALA A 134 10.47 1.99 -11.06
N LEU A 135 11.63 1.46 -11.46
CA LEU A 135 11.74 0.36 -12.43
C LEU A 135 11.16 -0.95 -11.90
N ALA A 136 11.30 -1.23 -10.61
CA ALA A 136 10.77 -2.44 -9.99
C ALA A 136 9.27 -2.36 -9.69
N ILE A 137 8.71 -1.16 -9.54
CA ILE A 137 7.25 -0.93 -9.57
C ILE A 137 6.74 -1.01 -11.02
N ALA A 138 7.54 -0.55 -12.00
CA ALA A 138 7.23 -0.66 -13.42
C ALA A 138 7.22 -2.13 -13.90
N ALA A 139 8.11 -2.99 -13.40
CA ALA A 139 8.19 -4.39 -13.80
C ALA A 139 6.87 -5.20 -13.61
N PRO A 140 6.18 -5.18 -12.45
CA PRO A 140 4.90 -5.85 -12.28
C PRO A 140 3.75 -5.15 -13.02
N SER A 141 3.78 -3.83 -13.19
CA SER A 141 2.76 -3.10 -13.95
C SER A 141 2.88 -3.33 -15.47
N ILE A 142 4.11 -3.46 -15.99
CA ILE A 142 4.39 -3.95 -17.34
C ILE A 142 3.95 -5.41 -17.47
N ARG A 143 4.25 -6.28 -16.50
CA ARG A 143 3.82 -7.69 -16.56
C ARG A 143 2.30 -7.86 -16.57
N GLN A 144 1.57 -7.01 -15.85
CA GLN A 144 0.09 -6.94 -15.89
C GLN A 144 -0.44 -6.41 -17.23
N TRP A 145 0.20 -5.41 -17.82
CA TRP A 145 -0.13 -4.92 -19.17
C TRP A 145 0.12 -5.99 -20.25
N TRP A 146 1.22 -6.74 -20.15
CA TRP A 146 1.55 -7.85 -21.06
C TRP A 146 0.59 -9.04 -20.88
N ALA A 147 0.18 -9.36 -19.66
CA ALA A 147 -0.84 -10.37 -19.37
C ALA A 147 -2.25 -9.96 -19.88
N PHE A 148 -2.56 -8.66 -19.83
CA PHE A 148 -3.79 -8.10 -20.39
C PHE A 148 -3.78 -8.13 -21.94
N GLN A 149 -2.66 -7.80 -22.58
CA GLN A 149 -2.47 -7.88 -24.04
C GLN A 149 -2.58 -9.33 -24.57
N THR A 150 -2.00 -10.30 -23.86
CA THR A 150 -2.10 -11.72 -24.24
C THR A 150 -3.52 -12.27 -24.06
N ARG A 151 -4.27 -11.86 -23.02
CA ARG A 151 -5.69 -12.20 -22.86
C ARG A 151 -6.57 -11.55 -23.94
N LYS A 152 -6.32 -10.28 -24.30
CA LYS A 152 -7.04 -9.57 -25.38
C LYS A 152 -6.79 -10.21 -26.75
N ARG A 153 -5.54 -10.63 -27.03
CA ARG A 153 -5.20 -11.37 -28.26
C ARG A 153 -5.87 -12.74 -28.34
N ARG A 154 -6.00 -13.47 -27.22
CA ARG A 154 -6.74 -14.75 -27.18
C ARG A 154 -8.26 -14.57 -27.34
N ALA A 155 -8.85 -13.53 -26.76
CA ALA A 155 -10.27 -13.21 -26.94
C ALA A 155 -10.61 -12.76 -28.38
N LEU A 156 -9.69 -12.06 -29.06
CA LEU A 156 -9.83 -11.67 -30.47
C LEU A 156 -9.61 -12.86 -31.42
N ALA A 157 -8.78 -13.84 -31.05
CA ALA A 157 -8.60 -15.08 -31.82
C ALA A 157 -9.85 -15.97 -31.81
N GLY A 158 -10.65 -15.96 -30.73
CA GLY A 158 -11.93 -16.68 -30.66
C GLY A 158 -13.03 -16.12 -31.58
N ARG A 159 -13.03 -14.81 -31.87
CA ARG A 159 -14.01 -14.17 -32.77
C ARG A 159 -13.74 -14.39 -34.27
N LYS A 160 -12.59 -14.99 -34.62
CA LYS A 160 -12.20 -15.27 -36.01
C LYS A 160 -12.46 -16.72 -36.43
N GLY A 161 -12.90 -17.59 -35.51
CA GLY A 161 -13.28 -18.98 -35.77
C GLY A 161 -14.78 -19.23 -35.92
N GLU A 162 -15.60 -18.17 -35.96
CA GLU A 162 -17.07 -18.24 -36.07
C GLU A 162 -17.58 -17.51 -37.34
N LYS A 163 -16.77 -17.50 -38.40
CA LYS A 163 -17.15 -17.07 -39.75
C LYS A 163 -16.80 -18.14 -40.76
#